data_AF-A0A1E3IDJ1-F1
#
_entry.id   AF-A0A1E3IDJ1-F1
#
_cell.length_a   1.000
_cell.length_b   1.000
_cell.length_c   1.000
_cell.angle_alpha   90.00
_cell.angle_beta   90.00
_cell.angle_gamma   90.00
#
_symmetry.space_group_name_H-M   'P 1'
#
loop_
_entity.id
_entity.type
_entity.pdbx_description
1 polymer ?
#
loop_
_entity_poly.entity_id
_entity_poly.type
_entity_poly.pdbx_seq_one_letter_code
_entity_poly.pdbx_strand_id
1 'polypeptide(L)'
;MTFRIQVLAEALMRVPSSSFTRTTLVSAVRSLRPEVSDPEGVVDTVFGSGQVGPVQDLVNAWEKVGKSMMAGEGEGKDRKGYAEILSRRLSFSSQVGEHLVEAYANLTTPQNTHNLPLPLSSIRTLLSSLPSPPAMYAPPGAPNLPNLSQLLNLPGLQNLPLLRLNPFGPLAYAWRIADETVYLATDKYLSTNHDKGRDLKRGYWNEPVGFGPEWYGERLGLALVYLAAESHLLQPYSKIQSQTGQNPHFPAALESLQTNLERYKSVVGLIEGTEENVGDAMGFMDYIVRSLYGLKTSRYW
;
A
#
# COMPACT_ATOMS: atom_id res chain seq x y z
N MET A 1 11.70 13.81 22.41
CA MET A 1 10.83 13.56 21.24
C MET A 1 10.53 14.90 20.57
N THR A 2 10.56 14.99 19.25
CA THR A 2 10.27 16.24 18.52
C THR A 2 8.76 16.51 18.49
N PHE A 3 8.36 17.79 18.45
CA PHE A 3 6.94 18.19 18.37
C PHE A 3 6.21 17.52 17.19
N ARG A 4 6.90 17.37 16.04
CA ARG A 4 6.41 16.63 14.87
C ARG A 4 5.93 15.21 15.21
N ILE A 5 6.69 14.46 16.00
CA ILE A 5 6.35 13.08 16.39
C ILE A 5 5.12 13.08 17.31
N GLN A 6 5.00 14.05 18.22
CA GLN A 6 3.84 14.18 19.11
C GLN A 6 2.56 14.46 18.31
N VAL A 7 2.61 15.39 17.35
CA VAL A 7 1.48 15.70 16.47
C VAL A 7 1.07 14.48 15.64
N LEU A 8 2.03 13.76 15.06
CA LEU A 8 1.74 12.54 14.30
C LEU A 8 1.12 11.45 15.20
N ALA A 9 1.65 11.22 16.39
CA ALA A 9 1.10 10.23 17.32
C ALA A 9 -0.35 10.55 17.72
N GLU A 10 -0.64 11.82 18.04
CA GLU A 10 -2.00 12.29 18.34
C GLU A 10 -2.93 12.19 17.13
N ALA A 11 -2.45 12.53 15.93
CA ALA A 11 -3.23 12.42 14.70
C ALA A 11 -3.57 10.97 14.36
N LEU A 12 -2.64 10.03 14.55
CA LEU A 12 -2.85 8.61 14.27
C LEU A 12 -3.99 8.00 15.09
N MET A 13 -4.16 8.42 16.35
CA MET A 13 -5.29 7.98 17.18
C MET A 13 -6.65 8.42 16.63
N ARG A 14 -6.67 9.49 15.83
CA ARG A 14 -7.90 10.08 15.26
C ARG A 14 -8.20 9.59 13.85
N VAL A 15 -7.22 9.02 13.14
CA VAL A 15 -7.36 8.52 11.76
C VAL A 15 -8.58 7.61 11.56
N PRO A 16 -8.91 6.65 12.45
CA PRO A 16 -10.11 5.82 12.28
C PRO A 16 -11.44 6.61 12.21
N SER A 17 -11.45 7.84 12.72
CA SER A 17 -12.66 8.70 12.76
C SER A 17 -12.62 9.89 11.80
N SER A 18 -11.42 10.39 11.48
CA SER A 18 -11.19 11.66 10.77
C SER A 18 -10.43 11.48 9.45
N SER A 19 -10.07 10.25 9.11
CA SER A 19 -9.30 9.86 7.92
C SER A 19 -7.86 10.41 7.86
N PHE A 20 -7.15 10.07 6.79
CA PHE A 20 -5.84 10.58 6.42
C PHE A 20 -5.96 11.94 5.73
N THR A 21 -6.31 12.95 6.50
CA THR A 21 -6.53 14.31 6.01
C THR A 21 -5.69 15.30 6.78
N ARG A 22 -5.51 16.48 6.18
CA ARG A 22 -4.81 17.59 6.83
C ARG A 22 -5.57 18.10 8.06
N THR A 23 -6.90 18.05 8.04
CA THR A 23 -7.75 18.43 9.17
C THR A 23 -7.51 17.54 10.40
N THR A 24 -7.17 16.26 10.21
CA THR A 24 -6.73 15.37 11.29
C THR A 24 -5.46 15.88 11.98
N LEU A 25 -4.48 16.36 11.22
CA LEU A 25 -3.25 16.96 11.78
C LEU A 25 -3.53 18.27 12.51
N VAL A 26 -4.37 19.14 11.94
CA VAL A 26 -4.76 20.41 12.56
C VAL A 26 -5.52 20.18 13.87
N SER A 27 -6.41 19.19 13.88
CA SER A 27 -7.12 18.75 15.08
C SER A 27 -6.16 18.23 16.16
N ALA A 28 -5.15 17.46 15.76
CA ALA A 28 -4.09 17.00 16.67
C ALA A 28 -3.26 18.16 17.24
N VAL A 29 -2.91 19.16 16.43
CA VAL A 29 -2.22 20.37 16.91
C VAL A 29 -3.08 21.12 17.92
N ARG A 30 -4.37 21.32 17.64
CA ARG A 30 -5.31 21.97 18.58
C ARG A 30 -5.44 21.20 19.89
N SER A 31 -5.44 19.87 19.84
CA SER A 31 -5.46 19.00 21.03
C SER A 31 -4.21 19.19 21.90
N LEU A 32 -3.02 19.21 21.27
CA LEU A 32 -1.74 19.30 21.99
C LEU A 32 -1.37 20.72 22.44
N ARG A 33 -1.84 21.73 21.71
CA ARG A 33 -1.49 23.15 21.87
C ARG A 33 -2.72 24.05 21.61
N PRO A 34 -3.68 24.11 22.56
CA PRO A 34 -4.89 24.91 22.38
C PRO A 34 -4.63 26.43 22.35
N GLU A 35 -3.47 26.88 22.82
CA GLU A 35 -3.06 28.29 22.85
C GLU A 35 -2.64 28.83 21.47
N VAL A 36 -2.43 27.96 20.48
CA VAL A 36 -1.99 28.35 19.14
C VAL A 36 -3.17 28.91 18.35
N SER A 37 -3.13 30.21 18.03
CA SER A 37 -4.16 30.89 17.24
C SER A 37 -4.26 30.38 15.80
N ASP A 38 -3.14 29.98 15.19
CA ASP A 38 -3.07 29.47 13.81
C ASP A 38 -2.44 28.06 13.75
N PRO A 39 -3.25 27.00 13.97
CA PRO A 39 -2.75 25.62 13.91
C PRO A 39 -2.43 25.16 12.48
N GLU A 40 -3.00 25.78 11.45
CA GLU A 40 -2.70 25.48 10.05
C GLU A 40 -1.28 25.94 9.69
N GLY A 41 -0.92 27.17 10.08
CA GLY A 41 0.44 27.68 9.91
C GLY A 41 1.48 26.84 10.66
N VAL A 42 1.13 26.27 11.81
CA VAL A 42 1.99 25.30 12.52
C VAL A 42 2.14 24.00 11.73
N VAL A 43 1.07 23.47 11.14
CA VAL A 43 1.17 22.29 10.26
C VAL A 43 2.07 22.58 9.06
N ASP A 44 1.93 23.73 8.41
CA ASP A 44 2.80 24.13 7.28
C ASP A 44 4.27 24.27 7.71
N THR A 45 4.51 24.82 8.89
CA THR A 45 5.87 25.00 9.41
C THR A 45 6.55 23.66 9.75
N VAL A 46 5.79 22.71 10.30
CA VAL A 46 6.33 21.43 10.79
C VAL A 46 6.44 20.37 9.69
N PHE A 47 5.48 20.33 8.77
CA PHE A 47 5.35 19.30 7.75
C PHE A 47 5.57 19.81 6.31
N GLY A 48 5.74 21.12 6.14
CA GLY A 48 5.82 21.78 4.84
C GLY A 48 4.46 22.27 4.35
N SER A 49 4.49 23.26 3.47
CA SER A 49 3.29 23.85 2.88
C SER A 49 2.57 22.89 1.93
N GLY A 50 1.24 23.02 1.84
CA GLY A 50 0.42 22.33 0.85
C GLY A 50 -0.36 21.13 1.41
N GLN A 51 -1.16 20.49 0.58
CA GLN A 51 -2.08 19.44 1.04
C GLN A 51 -1.45 18.05 1.11
N VAL A 52 -0.51 17.75 0.20
CA VAL A 52 -0.02 16.37 -0.01
C VAL A 52 1.09 16.00 0.97
N GLY A 53 2.08 16.87 1.17
CA GLY A 53 3.24 16.59 2.02
C GLY A 53 2.87 16.18 3.46
N PRO A 54 2.08 16.99 4.19
CA PRO A 54 1.68 16.67 5.56
C PRO A 54 0.88 15.37 5.66
N VAL A 55 -0.02 15.13 4.70
CA VAL A 55 -0.85 13.92 4.71
C VAL A 55 -0.04 12.67 4.37
N GLN A 56 0.94 12.76 3.46
CA GLN A 56 1.85 11.65 3.22
C GLN A 56 2.73 11.35 4.44
N ASP A 57 3.17 12.36 5.17
CA ASP A 57 3.87 12.14 6.44
C ASP A 57 3.00 11.41 7.47
N LEU A 58 1.69 11.72 7.52
CA LEU A 58 0.74 10.99 8.34
C LEU A 58 0.61 9.51 7.91
N VAL A 59 0.51 9.25 6.61
CA VAL A 59 0.46 7.86 6.07
C VAL A 59 1.77 7.12 6.35
N ASN A 60 2.92 7.76 6.18
CA ASN A 60 4.24 7.16 6.47
C ASN A 60 4.39 6.86 7.97
N ALA A 61 3.90 7.74 8.85
CA ALA A 61 3.88 7.51 10.28
C ALA A 61 2.97 6.32 10.65
N TRP A 62 1.79 6.23 10.03
CA TRP A 62 0.86 5.11 10.19
C TRP A 62 1.51 3.79 9.74
N GLU A 63 2.14 3.77 8.56
CA GLU A 63 2.87 2.61 8.07
C GLU A 63 3.95 2.18 9.05
N LYS A 64 4.75 3.13 9.55
CA LYS A 64 5.82 2.85 10.53
C LYS A 64 5.27 2.20 11.81
N VAL A 65 4.14 2.68 12.33
CA VAL A 65 3.48 2.06 13.49
C VAL A 65 2.98 0.67 13.12
N GLY A 66 2.32 0.51 11.97
CA GLY A 66 1.85 -0.78 11.47
C GLY A 66 2.97 -1.80 11.33
N LYS A 67 4.15 -1.40 10.85
CA LYS A 67 5.35 -2.24 10.80
C LYS A 67 5.82 -2.66 12.19
N SER A 68 5.80 -1.75 13.18
CA SER A 68 6.16 -2.14 14.55
C SER A 68 5.18 -3.14 15.18
N MET A 69 3.90 -3.11 14.77
CA MET A 69 2.88 -4.07 15.20
C MET A 69 2.98 -5.44 14.50
N MET A 70 3.78 -5.55 13.44
CA MET A 70 4.07 -6.83 12.78
C MET A 70 4.97 -7.72 13.64
N ALA A 71 5.71 -7.14 14.58
CA ALA A 71 6.51 -7.89 15.53
C ALA A 71 5.64 -8.78 16.44
N GLY A 72 6.19 -9.90 16.92
CA GLY A 72 5.51 -10.85 17.81
C GLY A 72 5.46 -12.30 17.30
N GLU A 73 4.30 -12.94 17.37
CA GLU A 73 4.17 -14.37 17.04
C GLU A 73 4.52 -14.68 15.57
N GLY A 74 5.36 -15.68 15.31
CA GLY A 74 5.79 -15.98 13.93
C GLY A 74 7.13 -15.35 13.56
N GLU A 75 7.64 -14.45 14.38
CA GLU A 75 9.05 -14.05 14.31
C GLU A 75 9.96 -15.26 14.44
N GLY A 76 10.99 -15.29 13.61
CA GLY A 76 11.96 -16.37 13.64
C GLY A 76 11.35 -17.74 13.33
N LYS A 77 10.24 -17.83 12.59
CA LYS A 77 9.67 -19.10 12.13
C LYS A 77 9.92 -19.35 10.63
N ASP A 78 10.85 -18.61 10.01
CA ASP A 78 11.09 -18.67 8.56
C ASP A 78 9.77 -18.44 7.79
N ARG A 79 9.62 -18.93 6.55
CA ARG A 79 8.38 -18.83 5.75
C ARG A 79 7.11 -19.34 6.43
N LYS A 80 7.21 -20.09 7.53
CA LYS A 80 6.03 -20.52 8.32
C LYS A 80 5.40 -19.36 9.08
N GLY A 81 6.17 -18.31 9.41
CA GLY A 81 5.70 -17.14 10.15
C GLY A 81 4.99 -16.06 9.32
N TYR A 82 4.98 -16.17 7.99
CA TYR A 82 4.42 -15.14 7.11
C TYR A 82 2.94 -14.87 7.37
N ALA A 83 2.15 -15.90 7.68
CA ALA A 83 0.72 -15.75 7.90
C ALA A 83 0.43 -14.93 9.17
N GLU A 84 1.11 -15.23 10.28
CA GLU A 84 0.94 -14.55 11.56
C GLU A 84 1.44 -13.10 11.49
N ILE A 85 2.55 -12.86 10.80
CA ILE A 85 3.11 -11.51 10.63
C ILE A 85 2.18 -10.63 9.78
N LEU A 86 1.74 -11.12 8.61
CA LEU A 86 0.89 -10.36 7.70
C LEU A 86 -0.54 -10.20 8.23
N SER A 87 -1.08 -11.18 8.96
CA SER A 87 -2.41 -11.07 9.61
C SER A 87 -2.44 -9.99 10.68
N ARG A 88 -1.37 -9.81 11.47
CA ARG A 88 -1.24 -8.67 12.38
C ARG A 88 -1.24 -7.34 11.62
N ARG A 89 -0.50 -7.26 10.52
CA ARG A 89 -0.50 -6.04 9.69
C ARG A 89 -1.88 -5.73 9.15
N LEU A 90 -2.61 -6.74 8.64
CA LEU A 90 -3.99 -6.59 8.18
C LEU A 90 -4.94 -6.21 9.30
N SER A 91 -4.76 -6.75 10.50
CA SER A 91 -5.55 -6.38 11.69
C SER A 91 -5.33 -4.92 12.09
N PHE A 92 -4.10 -4.42 11.98
CA PHE A 92 -3.83 -2.99 12.17
C PHE A 92 -4.46 -2.15 11.05
N SER A 93 -4.40 -2.60 9.80
CA SER A 93 -5.05 -1.90 8.67
C SER A 93 -6.58 -1.87 8.78
N SER A 94 -7.20 -2.93 9.30
CA SER A 94 -8.67 -3.02 9.38
C SER A 94 -9.29 -2.00 10.33
N GLN A 95 -8.53 -1.50 11.31
CA GLN A 95 -8.95 -0.43 12.23
C GLN A 95 -9.22 0.90 11.50
N VAL A 96 -8.56 1.13 10.36
CA VAL A 96 -8.70 2.37 9.59
C VAL A 96 -9.84 2.28 8.57
N GLY A 97 -10.25 1.06 8.20
CA GLY A 97 -11.43 0.84 7.36
C GLY A 97 -11.36 1.52 6.00
N GLU A 98 -12.43 2.24 5.65
CA GLU A 98 -12.59 2.89 4.34
C GLU A 98 -11.55 4.00 4.06
N HIS A 99 -10.98 4.58 5.12
CA HIS A 99 -9.97 5.63 5.02
C HIS A 99 -8.64 5.14 4.42
N LEU A 100 -8.44 3.81 4.32
CA LEU A 100 -7.31 3.24 3.57
C LEU A 100 -7.30 3.66 2.10
N VAL A 101 -8.46 3.89 1.49
CA VAL A 101 -8.55 4.38 0.10
C VAL A 101 -7.90 5.76 -0.02
N GLU A 102 -8.10 6.62 0.98
CA GLU A 102 -7.47 7.93 1.02
C GLU A 102 -5.97 7.83 1.26
N ALA A 103 -5.50 6.92 2.13
CA ALA A 103 -4.06 6.66 2.27
C ALA A 103 -3.42 6.28 0.92
N TYR A 104 -4.07 5.42 0.15
CA TYR A 104 -3.61 5.04 -1.19
C TYR A 104 -3.66 6.20 -2.19
N ALA A 105 -4.70 7.01 -2.17
CA ALA A 105 -4.77 8.22 -2.98
C ALA A 105 -3.61 9.17 -2.64
N ASN A 106 -3.32 9.36 -1.36
CA ASN A 106 -2.22 10.19 -0.89
C ASN A 106 -0.85 9.63 -1.31
N LEU A 107 -0.63 8.32 -1.24
CA LEU A 107 0.61 7.66 -1.69
C LEU A 107 0.83 7.71 -3.21
N THR A 108 -0.25 7.71 -3.99
CA THR A 108 -0.17 7.81 -5.46
C THR A 108 0.02 9.24 -5.94
N THR A 109 -0.27 10.23 -5.09
CA THR A 109 -0.15 11.65 -5.43
C THR A 109 1.31 12.08 -5.43
N PRO A 110 1.85 12.62 -6.54
CA PRO A 110 3.24 13.08 -6.57
C PRO A 110 3.42 14.32 -5.66
N GLN A 111 4.45 14.33 -4.81
CA GLN A 111 4.76 15.48 -3.94
C GLN A 111 5.19 16.72 -4.75
N ASN A 112 5.97 16.48 -5.81
CA ASN A 112 6.45 17.53 -6.70
C ASN A 112 5.90 17.26 -8.11
N THR A 113 4.96 18.09 -8.55
CA THR A 113 4.60 18.17 -9.97
C THR A 113 5.74 18.87 -10.70
N HIS A 114 6.84 18.15 -10.93
CA HIS A 114 7.86 18.63 -11.85
C HIS A 114 7.21 18.75 -13.23
N ASN A 115 6.99 20.00 -13.65
CA ASN A 115 6.54 20.37 -14.98
C ASN A 115 7.65 20.00 -15.99
N LEU A 116 7.73 18.71 -16.35
CA LEU A 116 8.54 18.30 -17.49
C LEU A 116 7.75 18.68 -18.74
N PRO A 117 8.32 19.48 -19.67
CA PRO A 117 7.72 19.72 -20.97
C PRO A 117 7.74 18.41 -21.75
N LEU A 118 6.65 17.64 -21.66
CA LEU A 118 6.51 16.39 -22.40
C LEU A 118 6.10 16.71 -23.84
N PRO A 119 6.71 16.07 -24.86
CA PRO A 119 6.25 16.18 -26.23
C PRO A 119 4.86 15.55 -26.36
N LEU A 120 3.81 16.37 -26.34
CA LEU A 120 2.40 15.99 -26.35
C LEU A 120 2.03 15.07 -27.54
N SER A 121 2.80 15.12 -28.63
CA SER A 121 2.63 14.28 -29.80
C SER A 121 2.81 12.79 -29.51
N SER A 122 3.80 12.41 -28.70
CA SER A 122 4.11 11.00 -28.35
C SER A 122 3.09 10.41 -27.39
N ILE A 123 2.58 11.23 -26.47
CA ILE A 123 1.57 10.81 -25.48
C ILE A 123 0.22 10.59 -26.16
N ARG A 124 -0.16 11.43 -27.13
CA ARG A 124 -1.40 11.23 -27.91
C ARG A 124 -1.40 9.89 -28.63
N THR A 125 -0.28 9.49 -29.22
CA THR A 125 -0.17 8.19 -29.92
C THR A 125 -0.32 7.02 -28.94
N LEU A 126 0.36 7.06 -27.80
CA LEU A 126 0.25 6.04 -26.74
C LEU A 126 -1.14 5.98 -26.09
N LEU A 127 -1.79 7.13 -25.86
CA LEU A 127 -3.14 7.17 -25.28
C LEU A 127 -4.20 6.72 -26.28
N SER A 128 -4.00 6.96 -27.58
CA SER A 128 -4.92 6.48 -28.62
C SER A 128 -4.85 4.97 -28.87
N SER A 129 -3.76 4.31 -28.49
CA SER A 129 -3.62 2.85 -28.61
C SER A 129 -4.13 2.10 -27.37
N LEU A 130 -4.38 2.79 -26.26
CA LEU A 130 -4.96 2.20 -25.06
C LEU A 130 -6.48 2.00 -25.25
N PRO A 131 -7.03 0.83 -24.91
CA PRO A 131 -8.48 0.63 -24.87
C PRO A 131 -9.12 1.66 -23.94
N SER A 132 -10.27 2.22 -24.33
CA SER A 132 -10.95 3.27 -23.56
C SER A 132 -11.11 2.85 -22.09
N PRO A 133 -10.60 3.64 -21.12
CA PRO A 133 -10.71 3.27 -19.71
C PRO A 133 -12.19 3.21 -19.32
N PRO A 134 -12.60 2.24 -18.48
CA PRO A 134 -13.96 2.18 -17.95
C PRO A 134 -14.27 3.46 -17.17
N ALA A 135 -15.55 3.85 -17.14
CA ALA A 135 -16.02 5.02 -16.41
C ALA A 135 -15.51 4.99 -14.96
N MET A 136 -14.78 6.02 -14.53
CA MET A 136 -14.30 6.11 -13.15
C MET A 136 -15.48 6.34 -12.21
N TYR A 137 -15.48 5.67 -11.06
CA TYR A 137 -16.45 5.89 -10.00
C TYR A 137 -16.57 7.38 -9.64
N ALA A 138 -17.76 7.95 -9.84
CA ALA A 138 -18.13 9.27 -9.35
C ALA A 138 -18.93 9.07 -8.05
N PRO A 139 -18.45 9.58 -6.90
CA PRO A 139 -19.23 9.48 -5.66
C PRO A 139 -20.57 10.24 -5.80
N PRO A 140 -21.64 9.78 -5.14
CA PRO A 140 -22.95 10.44 -5.19
C PRO A 140 -22.84 11.89 -4.72
N GLY A 141 -23.12 12.83 -5.62
CA GLY A 141 -22.94 14.28 -5.42
C GLY A 141 -21.73 14.91 -6.12
N ALA A 142 -20.88 14.12 -6.79
CA ALA A 142 -19.82 14.67 -7.61
C ALA A 142 -20.38 15.37 -8.86
N PRO A 143 -19.89 16.57 -9.21
CA PRO A 143 -20.25 17.20 -10.49
C PRO A 143 -19.84 16.27 -11.65
N ASN A 144 -20.69 16.18 -12.69
CA ASN A 144 -20.40 15.39 -13.88
C ASN A 144 -19.01 15.74 -14.43
N LEU A 145 -18.06 14.82 -14.28
CA LEU A 145 -16.72 15.00 -14.81
C LEU A 145 -16.80 15.01 -16.35
N PRO A 146 -16.22 16.02 -17.03
CA PRO A 146 -16.22 16.06 -18.49
C PRO A 146 -15.52 14.82 -19.06
N ASN A 147 -16.04 14.32 -20.19
CA ASN A 147 -15.49 13.14 -20.86
C ASN A 147 -14.01 13.38 -21.21
N LEU A 148 -13.15 12.38 -21.06
CA LEU A 148 -11.69 12.51 -21.17
C LEU A 148 -11.27 13.05 -22.56
N SER A 149 -12.06 12.74 -23.59
CA SER A 149 -11.92 13.29 -24.95
C SER A 149 -12.24 14.79 -25.05
N GLN A 150 -13.23 15.29 -24.30
CA GLN A 150 -13.55 16.72 -24.22
C GLN A 150 -12.46 17.47 -23.44
N LEU A 151 -11.95 16.85 -22.37
CA LEU A 151 -10.81 17.33 -21.59
C LEU A 151 -9.49 17.38 -22.35
N LEU A 152 -9.37 16.80 -23.54
CA LEU A 152 -8.15 16.87 -24.36
C LEU A 152 -8.22 17.96 -25.45
N ASN A 153 -9.41 18.52 -25.68
CA ASN A 153 -9.66 19.51 -26.73
C ASN A 153 -9.83 20.95 -26.20
N LEU A 154 -9.73 21.21 -24.89
CA LEU A 154 -9.74 22.59 -24.41
C LEU A 154 -8.46 23.34 -24.81
N PRO A 155 -8.57 24.50 -25.50
CA PRO A 155 -7.42 25.37 -25.74
C PRO A 155 -6.92 25.91 -24.39
N GLY A 156 -5.64 25.66 -24.07
CA GLY A 156 -5.00 26.05 -22.79
C GLY A 156 -4.40 24.90 -21.98
N LEU A 157 -4.59 23.65 -22.41
CA LEU A 157 -4.13 22.44 -21.72
C LEU A 157 -2.64 22.08 -21.90
N GLN A 158 -1.81 23.02 -22.34
CA GLN A 158 -0.35 22.81 -22.40
C GLN A 158 0.25 22.52 -21.01
N ASN A 159 -0.47 22.90 -19.95
CA ASN A 159 -0.16 22.57 -18.56
C ASN A 159 -1.26 21.72 -17.94
N LEU A 160 -1.70 20.67 -18.62
CA LEU A 160 -2.48 19.65 -17.94
C LEU A 160 -1.62 19.09 -16.79
N PRO A 161 -2.09 19.16 -15.54
CA PRO A 161 -1.62 18.23 -14.53
C PRO A 161 -2.15 16.88 -14.99
N LEU A 162 -1.45 16.26 -15.96
CA LEU A 162 -1.56 14.84 -16.19
C LEU A 162 -1.41 14.26 -14.79
N LEU A 163 -2.51 13.73 -14.26
CA LEU A 163 -2.54 13.01 -13.01
C LEU A 163 -1.52 11.91 -13.20
N ARG A 164 -0.27 12.19 -12.82
CA ARG A 164 0.82 11.24 -12.76
C ARG A 164 0.48 10.38 -11.55
N LEU A 165 -0.55 9.57 -11.73
CA LEU A 165 -0.83 8.46 -10.87
C LEU A 165 0.47 7.70 -10.86
N ASN A 166 1.14 7.69 -9.71
CA ASN A 166 2.26 6.81 -9.48
C ASN A 166 1.63 5.47 -9.10
N PRO A 167 1.35 4.54 -10.06
CA PRO A 167 0.74 3.25 -9.71
C PRO A 167 1.64 2.46 -8.76
N PHE A 168 2.91 2.84 -8.66
CA PHE A 168 3.86 2.23 -7.75
C PHE A 168 3.69 2.69 -6.30
N GLY A 169 2.82 3.66 -5.97
CA GLY A 169 2.57 4.06 -4.59
C GLY A 169 2.09 2.89 -3.71
N PRO A 170 0.94 2.27 -4.03
CA PRO A 170 0.42 1.10 -3.32
C PRO A 170 1.39 -0.09 -3.37
N LEU A 171 2.03 -0.32 -4.51
CA LEU A 171 3.00 -1.40 -4.67
C LEU A 171 4.24 -1.20 -3.80
N ALA A 172 4.79 0.02 -3.75
CA ALA A 172 5.94 0.35 -2.92
C ALA A 172 5.61 0.23 -1.43
N TYR A 173 4.40 0.64 -1.04
CA TYR A 173 3.89 0.43 0.32
C TYR A 173 3.84 -1.07 0.67
N ALA A 174 3.23 -1.89 -0.19
CA ALA A 174 3.16 -3.33 0.04
C ALA A 174 4.53 -4.01 -0.01
N TRP A 175 5.44 -3.51 -0.85
CA TRP A 175 6.83 -3.95 -0.90
C TRP A 175 7.55 -3.71 0.41
N ARG A 176 7.35 -2.55 1.07
CA ARG A 176 7.94 -2.25 2.39
C ARG A 176 7.37 -3.14 3.50
N ILE A 177 6.12 -3.57 3.39
CA ILE A 177 5.50 -4.55 4.29
C ILE A 177 6.09 -5.95 4.04
N ALA A 178 6.24 -6.35 2.78
CA ALA A 178 6.88 -7.62 2.43
C ALA A 178 8.33 -7.68 2.92
N ASP A 179 9.10 -6.60 2.74
CA ASP A 179 10.47 -6.45 3.24
C ASP A 179 10.54 -6.71 4.76
N GLU A 180 9.69 -6.03 5.53
CA GLU A 180 9.61 -6.23 6.99
C GLU A 180 9.19 -7.65 7.36
N THR A 181 8.30 -8.25 6.58
CA THR A 181 7.83 -9.61 6.82
C THR A 181 8.97 -10.61 6.67
N VAL A 182 9.74 -10.50 5.58
CA VAL A 182 10.94 -11.32 5.34
C VAL A 182 11.98 -11.08 6.43
N TYR A 183 12.20 -9.82 6.81
CA TYR A 183 13.12 -9.46 7.90
C TYR A 183 12.73 -10.14 9.23
N LEU A 184 11.47 -9.98 9.67
CA LEU A 184 10.98 -10.53 10.94
C LEU A 184 10.93 -12.06 10.94
N ALA A 185 10.63 -12.69 9.81
CA ALA A 185 10.53 -14.14 9.70
C ALA A 185 11.91 -14.81 9.61
N THR A 186 12.83 -14.23 8.83
CA THR A 186 14.10 -14.87 8.43
C THR A 186 15.29 -14.32 9.20
N ASP A 187 15.45 -13.00 9.33
CA ASP A 187 16.67 -12.45 9.95
C ASP A 187 16.70 -12.67 11.47
N LYS A 188 15.53 -12.57 12.12
CA LYS A 188 15.38 -13.01 13.53
C LYS A 188 15.54 -14.53 13.71
N TYR A 189 15.21 -15.33 12.70
CA TYR A 189 15.48 -16.78 12.74
C TYR A 189 16.97 -17.05 12.71
N LEU A 190 17.70 -16.31 11.87
CA LEU A 190 19.15 -16.42 11.77
C LEU A 190 19.82 -15.98 13.06
N SER A 191 19.43 -14.86 13.66
CA SER A 191 20.02 -14.41 14.93
C SER A 191 19.75 -15.36 16.09
N THR A 192 18.55 -15.96 16.17
CA THR A 192 18.22 -16.93 17.23
C THR A 192 18.85 -18.31 17.04
N ASN A 193 19.20 -18.70 15.81
CA ASN A 193 19.81 -20.00 15.52
C ASN A 193 21.32 -19.94 15.24
N HIS A 194 21.91 -18.76 15.11
CA HIS A 194 23.36 -18.60 14.94
C HIS A 194 24.15 -19.21 16.11
N ASP A 195 23.57 -19.20 17.32
CA ASP A 195 24.14 -19.85 18.50
C ASP A 195 24.21 -21.39 18.39
N LYS A 196 23.52 -21.99 17.41
CA LYS A 196 23.45 -23.45 17.23
C LYS A 196 24.34 -23.97 16.11
N GLY A 197 25.20 -23.15 15.51
CA GLY A 197 26.23 -23.58 14.56
C GLY A 197 25.69 -24.27 13.30
N ARG A 198 24.44 -23.99 12.89
CA ARG A 198 23.93 -24.51 11.60
C ARG A 198 24.52 -23.70 10.46
N ASP A 199 24.98 -24.41 9.44
CA ASP A 199 25.39 -23.82 8.16
C ASP A 199 24.31 -22.88 7.64
N LEU A 200 24.67 -21.60 7.51
CA LEU A 200 23.85 -20.59 6.85
C LEU A 200 23.50 -21.12 5.45
N LYS A 201 22.20 -21.27 5.18
CA LYS A 201 21.72 -21.72 3.86
C LYS A 201 22.23 -20.72 2.82
N ARG A 202 23.22 -21.11 2.02
CA ARG A 202 23.76 -20.25 0.98
C ARG A 202 22.84 -20.31 -0.24
N GLY A 203 22.64 -19.16 -0.88
CA GLY A 203 21.88 -19.06 -2.12
C GLY A 203 22.58 -19.78 -3.27
N TYR A 204 21.93 -19.80 -4.43
CA TYR A 204 22.40 -20.47 -5.65
C TYR A 204 23.85 -20.10 -6.04
N TRP A 205 24.26 -18.85 -5.77
CA TRP A 205 25.61 -18.34 -6.04
C TRP A 205 26.61 -18.53 -4.88
N ASN A 206 26.30 -19.38 -3.90
CA ASN A 206 27.08 -19.56 -2.68
C ASN A 206 27.20 -18.27 -1.83
N GLU A 207 26.34 -17.29 -2.11
CA GLU A 207 26.19 -16.06 -1.35
C GLU A 207 25.40 -16.37 -0.07
N PRO A 208 25.69 -15.72 1.07
CA PRO A 208 24.76 -15.76 2.20
C PRO A 208 23.41 -15.31 1.67
N VAL A 209 22.31 -16.04 1.96
CA VAL A 209 20.92 -15.69 1.55
C VAL A 209 20.76 -14.16 1.54
N GLY A 210 20.84 -13.60 0.35
CA GLY A 210 21.19 -12.20 0.10
C GLY A 210 20.46 -11.72 -1.15
N PHE A 211 20.81 -10.53 -1.63
CA PHE A 211 20.10 -9.73 -2.64
C PHE A 211 19.99 -10.33 -4.07
N GLY A 212 19.84 -11.66 -4.21
CA GLY A 212 19.63 -12.37 -5.47
C GLY A 212 18.19 -12.27 -6.00
N PRO A 213 17.92 -12.78 -7.22
CA PRO A 213 16.60 -12.73 -7.85
C PRO A 213 15.50 -13.41 -7.02
N GLU A 214 15.84 -14.44 -6.24
CA GLU A 214 14.91 -15.14 -5.36
C GLU A 214 14.38 -14.22 -4.25
N TRP A 215 15.26 -13.35 -3.72
CA TRP A 215 14.91 -12.36 -2.71
C TRP A 215 13.93 -11.32 -3.24
N TYR A 216 14.11 -10.87 -4.49
CA TYR A 216 13.17 -9.97 -5.15
C TYR A 216 11.85 -10.68 -5.46
N GLY A 217 11.90 -11.93 -5.92
CA GLY A 217 10.71 -12.75 -6.19
C GLY A 217 9.87 -12.99 -4.94
N GLU A 218 10.51 -13.28 -3.81
CA GLU A 218 9.84 -13.45 -2.52
C GLU A 218 9.16 -12.17 -2.04
N ARG A 219 9.85 -11.03 -2.11
CA ARG A 219 9.27 -9.73 -1.75
C ARG A 219 8.12 -9.32 -2.65
N LEU A 220 8.27 -9.50 -3.97
CA LEU A 220 7.21 -9.21 -4.92
C LEU A 220 5.99 -10.10 -4.67
N GLY A 221 6.20 -11.41 -4.51
CA GLY A 221 5.15 -12.36 -4.23
C GLY A 221 4.38 -12.02 -2.95
N LEU A 222 5.09 -11.76 -1.85
CA LEU A 222 4.47 -11.37 -0.59
C LEU A 222 3.76 -10.00 -0.68
N ALA A 223 4.32 -9.03 -1.41
CA ALA A 223 3.67 -7.74 -1.61
C ALA A 223 2.34 -7.89 -2.36
N LEU A 224 2.30 -8.74 -3.39
CA LEU A 224 1.07 -9.02 -4.15
C LEU A 224 0.05 -9.80 -3.32
N VAL A 225 0.49 -10.80 -2.55
CA VAL A 225 -0.35 -11.54 -1.59
C VAL A 225 -0.99 -10.58 -0.59
N TYR A 226 -0.20 -9.66 -0.02
CA TYR A 226 -0.68 -8.67 0.93
C TYR A 226 -1.67 -7.69 0.29
N LEU A 227 -1.36 -7.14 -0.89
CA LEU A 227 -2.27 -6.23 -1.60
C LEU A 227 -3.60 -6.90 -1.95
N ALA A 228 -3.56 -8.15 -2.42
CA ALA A 228 -4.76 -8.91 -2.72
C ALA A 228 -5.63 -9.08 -1.47
N ALA A 229 -5.05 -9.42 -0.32
CA ALA A 229 -5.77 -9.53 0.94
C ALA A 229 -6.32 -8.17 1.42
N GLU A 230 -5.51 -7.11 1.43
CA GLU A 230 -5.91 -5.77 1.89
C GLU A 230 -6.96 -5.14 0.99
N SER A 231 -7.04 -5.52 -0.29
CA SER A 231 -8.07 -5.05 -1.21
C SER A 231 -9.51 -5.36 -0.75
N HIS A 232 -9.69 -6.42 0.04
CA HIS A 232 -10.97 -6.73 0.68
C HIS A 232 -11.36 -5.68 1.73
N LEU A 233 -10.39 -5.08 2.42
CA LEU A 233 -10.65 -4.02 3.40
C LEU A 233 -11.08 -2.71 2.73
N LEU A 234 -10.78 -2.53 1.44
CA LEU A 234 -11.15 -1.34 0.66
C LEU A 234 -12.59 -1.38 0.15
N GLN A 235 -13.33 -2.47 0.39
CA GLN A 235 -14.72 -2.58 -0.04
C GLN A 235 -15.61 -1.60 0.73
N PRO A 236 -16.53 -0.90 0.04
CA PRO A 236 -17.46 -0.01 0.73
C PRO A 236 -18.40 -0.83 1.61
N TYR A 237 -18.52 -0.44 2.89
CA TYR A 237 -19.48 -1.04 3.81
C TYR A 237 -20.66 -0.09 4.07
N SER A 238 -21.78 -0.66 4.51
CA SER A 238 -23.01 0.11 4.76
C SER A 238 -22.82 1.05 5.97
N LYS A 239 -23.42 2.25 5.96
CA LYS A 239 -23.34 3.23 7.08
C LYS A 239 -23.72 2.64 8.45
N ILE A 240 -24.60 1.62 8.46
CA ILE A 240 -25.03 0.92 9.67
C ILE A 240 -23.85 0.12 10.28
N GLN A 241 -22.99 -0.46 9.45
CA GLN A 241 -21.83 -1.25 9.89
C GLN A 241 -20.68 -0.36 10.37
N SER A 242 -20.61 0.91 9.95
CA SER A 242 -19.58 1.85 10.41
C SER A 242 -19.61 2.12 11.92
N GLN A 243 -20.73 1.87 12.60
CA GLN A 243 -20.90 2.16 14.03
C GLN A 243 -20.24 1.14 14.95
N THR A 244 -19.98 -0.09 14.49
CA THR A 244 -19.40 -1.15 15.33
C THR A 244 -17.89 -1.00 15.53
N GLY A 245 -17.25 -0.06 14.81
CA GLY A 245 -15.80 0.17 14.88
C GLY A 245 -14.95 -0.99 14.35
N GLN A 246 -15.57 -2.03 13.80
CA GLN A 246 -14.87 -3.18 13.21
C GLN A 246 -15.22 -3.30 11.73
N ASN A 247 -14.21 -3.49 10.89
CA ASN A 247 -14.40 -3.68 9.45
C ASN A 247 -15.06 -5.05 9.19
N PRO A 248 -16.27 -5.10 8.58
CA PRO A 248 -16.98 -6.35 8.33
C PRO A 248 -16.28 -7.26 7.32
N HIS A 249 -15.39 -6.72 6.49
CA HIS A 249 -14.63 -7.47 5.48
C HIS A 249 -13.31 -8.04 6.02
N PHE A 250 -12.99 -7.79 7.30
CA PHE A 250 -11.74 -8.29 7.89
C PHE A 250 -11.59 -9.82 7.85
N PRO A 251 -12.63 -10.64 8.16
CA PRO A 251 -12.52 -12.09 8.04
C PRO A 251 -12.22 -12.55 6.61
N ALA A 252 -12.86 -11.94 5.60
CA ALA A 252 -12.62 -12.25 4.20
C ALA A 252 -11.19 -11.86 3.76
N ALA A 253 -10.65 -10.77 4.29
CA ALA A 253 -9.25 -10.38 4.06
C ALA A 253 -8.27 -11.42 4.63
N LEU A 254 -8.54 -11.98 5.81
CA LEU A 254 -7.71 -13.03 6.42
C LEU A 254 -7.78 -14.35 5.64
N GLU A 255 -8.96 -14.77 5.20
CA GLU A 255 -9.15 -15.96 4.37
C GLU A 255 -8.42 -15.82 3.02
N SER A 256 -8.52 -14.64 2.40
CA SER A 256 -7.80 -14.30 1.18
C SER A 256 -6.28 -14.34 1.38
N LEU A 257 -5.78 -13.79 2.50
CA LEU A 257 -4.36 -13.86 2.86
C LEU A 257 -3.87 -15.31 2.96
N GLN A 258 -4.58 -16.17 3.70
CA GLN A 258 -4.19 -17.57 3.88
C GLN A 258 -4.17 -18.32 2.55
N THR A 259 -5.25 -18.21 1.77
CA THR A 259 -5.36 -18.85 0.45
C THR A 259 -4.25 -18.39 -0.49
N ASN A 260 -3.95 -17.08 -0.53
CA ASN A 260 -2.90 -16.53 -1.39
C ASN A 260 -1.50 -16.93 -0.92
N LEU A 261 -1.25 -17.05 0.39
CA LEU A 261 0.01 -17.56 0.93
C LEU A 261 0.24 -19.04 0.62
N GLU A 262 -0.79 -19.89 0.66
CA GLU A 262 -0.69 -21.29 0.27
C GLU A 262 -0.33 -21.44 -1.21
N ARG A 263 -1.01 -20.67 -2.07
CA ARG A 263 -0.68 -20.61 -3.49
C ARG A 263 0.74 -20.11 -3.73
N TYR A 264 1.13 -19.03 -3.06
CA TYR A 264 2.50 -18.52 -3.12
C TYR A 264 3.53 -19.60 -2.72
N LYS A 265 3.29 -20.33 -1.61
CA LYS A 265 4.16 -21.45 -1.18
C LYS A 265 4.24 -22.55 -2.23
N SER A 266 3.12 -22.91 -2.88
CA SER A 266 3.13 -23.90 -3.97
C SER A 266 3.96 -23.43 -5.16
N VAL A 267 3.82 -22.16 -5.58
CA VAL A 267 4.57 -21.59 -6.71
C VAL A 267 6.06 -21.52 -6.40
N VAL A 268 6.45 -21.06 -5.21
CA VAL A 268 7.85 -21.04 -4.79
C VAL A 268 8.42 -22.45 -4.71
N GLY A 269 7.66 -23.42 -4.18
CA GLY A 269 8.09 -24.82 -4.12
C GLY A 269 8.28 -25.43 -5.52
N LEU A 270 7.45 -25.06 -6.49
CA LEU A 270 7.62 -25.45 -7.89
C LEU A 270 8.88 -24.83 -8.48
N ILE A 271 9.10 -23.52 -8.30
CA ILE A 271 10.29 -22.81 -8.80
C ILE A 271 11.58 -23.40 -8.18
N GLU A 272 11.58 -23.68 -6.88
CA GLU A 272 12.73 -24.30 -6.19
C GLU A 272 12.98 -25.74 -6.65
N GLY A 273 11.93 -26.47 -7.04
CA GLY A 273 12.02 -27.84 -7.50
C GLY A 273 12.26 -28.01 -9.00
N THR A 274 12.08 -26.97 -9.81
CA THR A 274 12.19 -27.03 -11.26
C THR A 274 13.15 -25.97 -11.81
N GLU A 275 14.40 -26.36 -12.00
CA GLU A 275 15.35 -25.56 -12.80
C GLU A 275 14.90 -25.39 -14.28
N GLU A 276 13.87 -26.12 -14.75
CA GLU A 276 13.39 -26.10 -16.14
C GLU A 276 12.03 -25.41 -16.40
N ASN A 277 11.20 -25.08 -15.39
CA ASN A 277 9.80 -24.64 -15.63
C ASN A 277 9.51 -23.16 -15.31
N VAL A 278 10.20 -22.25 -16.01
CA VAL A 278 9.90 -20.81 -15.99
C VAL A 278 8.45 -20.49 -16.45
N GLY A 279 7.82 -21.39 -17.20
CA GLY A 279 6.45 -21.21 -17.73
C GLY A 279 5.35 -21.08 -16.66
N ASP A 280 5.45 -21.80 -15.54
CA ASP A 280 4.41 -21.81 -14.50
C ASP A 280 4.42 -20.52 -13.65
N ALA A 281 5.58 -19.90 -13.46
CA ALA A 281 5.71 -18.61 -12.77
C ALA A 281 4.98 -17.49 -13.53
N MET A 282 5.03 -17.50 -14.87
CA MET A 282 4.28 -16.56 -15.71
C MET A 282 2.76 -16.74 -15.56
N GLY A 283 2.27 -17.98 -15.42
CA GLY A 283 0.85 -18.26 -15.21
C GLY A 283 0.31 -17.69 -13.89
N PHE A 284 1.09 -17.75 -12.82
CA PHE A 284 0.72 -17.14 -11.54
C PHE A 284 0.65 -15.60 -11.62
N MET A 285 1.62 -14.98 -12.31
CA MET A 285 1.60 -13.54 -12.52
C MET A 285 0.39 -13.09 -13.34
N ASP A 286 0.03 -13.82 -14.41
CA ASP A 286 -1.19 -13.55 -15.18
C ASP A 286 -2.44 -13.70 -14.31
N TYR A 287 -2.51 -14.71 -13.44
CA TYR A 287 -3.63 -14.89 -12.51
C TYR A 287 -3.78 -13.70 -11.55
N ILE A 288 -2.70 -13.22 -10.93
CA ILE A 288 -2.74 -12.05 -10.04
C ILE A 288 -3.18 -10.80 -10.81
N VAL A 289 -2.64 -10.58 -12.00
CA VAL A 289 -3.01 -9.44 -12.83
C VAL A 289 -4.50 -9.50 -13.18
N ARG A 290 -5.01 -10.69 -13.54
CA ARG A 290 -6.44 -10.90 -13.81
C ARG A 290 -7.31 -10.76 -12.56
N SER A 291 -6.86 -11.20 -11.39
CA SER A 291 -7.63 -11.05 -10.14
C SER A 291 -7.74 -9.58 -9.73
N LEU A 292 -6.66 -8.81 -9.88
CA LEU A 292 -6.66 -7.36 -9.70
C LEU A 292 -7.56 -6.66 -10.73
N TYR A 293 -7.55 -7.13 -11.98
CA TYR A 293 -8.45 -6.63 -13.01
C TYR A 293 -9.92 -6.95 -12.71
N GLY A 294 -10.22 -8.15 -12.21
CA GLY A 294 -11.56 -8.57 -11.77
C GLY A 294 -12.10 -7.76 -10.59
N LEU A 295 -11.23 -7.40 -9.64
CA LEU A 295 -11.56 -6.46 -8.56
C LEU A 295 -11.92 -5.07 -9.09
N LYS A 296 -11.27 -4.63 -10.19
CA LYS A 296 -11.60 -3.36 -10.85
C LYS A 296 -12.96 -3.42 -11.55
N THR A 297 -13.32 -4.52 -12.20
CA THR A 297 -14.58 -4.66 -12.95
C THR A 297 -15.79 -4.98 -12.08
N SER A 298 -15.62 -5.74 -10.98
CA SER A 298 -16.73 -6.09 -10.06
C SER A 298 -17.31 -4.92 -9.26
N ARG A 299 -16.63 -3.77 -9.23
CA ARG A 299 -17.15 -2.54 -8.61
C ARG A 299 -18.19 -1.79 -9.45
N TYR A 300 -18.45 -2.22 -10.68
CA TYR A 300 -19.34 -1.54 -11.63
C TYR A 300 -20.62 -2.31 -11.97
N TRP A 301 -20.99 -3.31 -11.15
CA TRP A 301 -22.24 -4.06 -11.28
C TRP A 301 -22.99 -4.10 -9.95
#